data_AF-A0A1M3TZ36-F1
#
_entry.id   AF-A0A1M3TZ36-F1
#
_cell.length_a   1.000
_cell.length_b   1.000
_cell.length_c   1.000
_cell.angle_alpha   90.00
_cell.angle_beta   90.00
_cell.angle_gamma   90.00
#
_symmetry.space_group_name_H-M   'P 1'
#
loop_
_entity.id
_entity.type
_entity.pdbx_description
1 polymer ?
#
loop_
_entity_poly.entity_id
_entity_poly.type
_entity_poly.pdbx_seq_one_letter_code
_entity_poly.pdbx_strand_id
1 'polypeptide(L)'
;MPLIASSTKNEATDFAADLTGRLAIDQKKRHLGLDVKSVAQLDQQLNDFTLPIASPSSSTRRQVDQEGTKLWNTCIQLMTVYRDRKEEVALVCKVKAFAYAMLDYAAPYRGRGSNRTLETAFSIASTCIENGCLDLSQRIIETAAVRLDKLEKYESNIEGSKLQQYTIEYYMLRVYLAWLQGRLDIAEHLFSKIPVSDNGRGQDCVMDICYKIGSCALSHKQYDDSVKWLERALRAFRAGLRLDTKESNGFLAKAMDALKTHYGGMFPVQVIQLELLGKEELDENVFLQVLRRTIESPELKGSYLTM
;
A
#
# COMPACT_ATOMS: atom_id res chain seq x y z
N MET A 1 41.51 4.03 -3.32
CA MET A 1 40.94 2.87 -2.60
C MET A 1 39.42 2.92 -2.66
N PRO A 2 38.78 2.01 -3.42
CA PRO A 2 37.45 1.50 -3.06
C PRO A 2 37.37 -0.01 -3.39
N LEU A 3 37.70 -0.89 -2.44
CA LEU A 3 37.60 -2.35 -2.63
C LEU A 3 36.49 -2.99 -1.80
N ILE A 4 36.00 -2.31 -0.76
CA ILE A 4 34.99 -2.85 0.16
C ILE A 4 33.58 -2.79 -0.46
N ALA A 5 33.30 -1.78 -1.28
CA ALA A 5 31.98 -1.60 -1.88
C ALA A 5 31.71 -2.50 -3.11
N SER A 6 32.69 -3.24 -3.65
CA SER A 6 32.42 -4.18 -4.76
C SER A 6 32.15 -5.61 -4.28
N SER A 7 32.69 -6.00 -3.11
CA SER A 7 32.48 -7.35 -2.53
C SER A 7 31.02 -7.57 -2.13
N THR A 8 30.47 -6.66 -1.32
CA THR A 8 29.08 -6.73 -0.83
C THR A 8 28.03 -6.71 -1.94
N LYS A 9 28.37 -6.20 -3.14
CA LYS A 9 27.44 -6.04 -4.26
C LYS A 9 27.31 -7.28 -5.13
N ASN A 10 28.43 -7.98 -5.38
CA ASN A 10 28.37 -9.30 -6.02
C ASN A 10 27.69 -10.30 -5.09
N GLU A 11 27.97 -10.20 -3.78
CA GLU A 11 27.30 -11.01 -2.74
C GLU A 11 25.78 -10.82 -2.75
N ALA A 12 25.28 -9.60 -2.90
CA ALA A 12 23.83 -9.32 -2.96
C ALA A 12 23.16 -9.91 -4.21
N THR A 13 23.78 -9.80 -5.39
CA THR A 13 23.22 -10.36 -6.62
C THR A 13 23.28 -11.89 -6.64
N ASP A 14 24.37 -12.47 -6.13
CA ASP A 14 24.53 -13.93 -6.03
C ASP A 14 23.52 -14.51 -5.03
N PHE A 15 23.32 -13.83 -3.90
CA PHE A 15 22.30 -14.19 -2.91
C PHE A 15 20.88 -14.08 -3.47
N ALA A 16 20.57 -13.03 -4.24
CA ALA A 16 19.27 -12.88 -4.88
C ALA A 16 18.98 -13.97 -5.93
N ALA A 17 19.99 -14.36 -6.71
CA ALA A 17 19.88 -15.43 -7.69
C ALA A 17 19.66 -16.80 -7.01
N ASP A 18 20.41 -17.09 -5.94
CA ASP A 18 20.24 -18.28 -5.12
C ASP A 18 18.86 -18.33 -4.43
N LEU A 19 18.41 -17.22 -3.83
CA LEU A 19 17.04 -17.11 -3.28
C LEU A 19 16.00 -17.39 -4.36
N THR A 20 16.14 -16.82 -5.54
CA THR A 20 15.21 -17.06 -6.66
C THR A 20 15.14 -18.55 -7.02
N GLY A 21 16.29 -19.24 -7.05
CA GLY A 21 16.36 -20.67 -7.30
C GLY A 21 15.68 -21.52 -6.20
N ARG A 22 15.92 -21.20 -4.93
CA ARG A 22 15.31 -21.92 -3.78
C ARG A 22 13.80 -21.69 -3.70
N LEU A 23 13.36 -20.49 -4.02
CA LEU A 23 11.98 -20.02 -4.01
C LEU A 23 11.20 -20.37 -5.28
N ALA A 24 11.83 -21.08 -6.23
CA ALA A 24 11.15 -21.59 -7.41
C ALA A 24 9.87 -22.34 -7.00
N ILE A 25 8.76 -21.98 -7.66
CA ILE A 25 7.42 -22.42 -7.28
C ILE A 25 7.33 -23.93 -7.44
N ASP A 26 7.13 -24.60 -6.32
CA ASP A 26 6.74 -25.99 -6.26
C ASP A 26 5.44 -26.06 -5.45
N GLN A 27 4.34 -26.34 -6.13
CA GLN A 27 3.00 -26.43 -5.52
C GLN A 27 2.94 -27.51 -4.42
N LYS A 28 3.92 -28.42 -4.35
CA LYS A 28 4.00 -29.43 -3.30
C LYS A 28 4.67 -28.93 -2.02
N LYS A 29 5.37 -27.78 -2.05
CA LYS A 29 6.00 -27.21 -0.86
C LYS A 29 4.96 -26.62 0.10
N ARG A 30 4.97 -27.09 1.35
CA ARG A 30 4.11 -26.58 2.42
C ARG A 30 4.63 -25.29 3.08
N HIS A 31 5.89 -24.97 2.85
CA HIS A 31 6.61 -23.83 3.45
C HIS A 31 7.55 -23.22 2.41
N LEU A 32 7.93 -21.93 2.53
CA LEU A 32 8.94 -21.30 1.68
C LEU A 32 10.27 -22.08 1.70
N GLY A 33 10.56 -22.76 2.81
CA GLY A 33 11.77 -23.56 2.97
C GLY A 33 13.04 -22.72 3.12
N LEU A 34 12.93 -21.48 3.59
CA LEU A 34 14.09 -20.68 4.01
C LEU A 34 14.51 -21.09 5.42
N ASP A 35 15.78 -21.46 5.57
CA ASP A 35 16.35 -21.78 6.86
C ASP A 35 16.72 -20.52 7.65
N VAL A 36 16.96 -20.68 8.96
CA VAL A 36 17.30 -19.58 9.87
C VAL A 36 18.52 -18.79 9.38
N LYS A 37 19.48 -19.46 8.74
CA LYS A 37 20.69 -18.83 8.19
C LYS A 37 20.36 -17.91 7.01
N SER A 38 19.51 -18.36 6.09
CA SER A 38 19.06 -17.57 4.94
C SER A 38 18.25 -16.35 5.39
N VAL A 39 17.42 -16.51 6.42
CA VAL A 39 16.66 -15.38 7.01
C VAL A 39 17.61 -14.38 7.68
N ALA A 40 18.59 -14.86 8.45
CA ALA A 40 19.59 -13.97 9.07
C ALA A 40 20.43 -13.22 8.02
N GLN A 41 20.83 -13.90 6.94
CA GLN A 41 21.53 -13.27 5.82
C GLN A 41 20.64 -12.25 5.10
N LEU A 42 19.35 -12.53 4.93
CA LEU A 42 18.39 -11.58 4.37
C LEU A 42 18.24 -10.33 5.25
N ASP A 43 18.11 -10.50 6.56
CA ASP A 43 18.03 -9.38 7.51
C ASP A 43 19.32 -8.55 7.49
N GLN A 44 20.49 -9.18 7.39
CA GLN A 44 21.78 -8.49 7.22
C GLN A 44 21.82 -7.68 5.91
N GLN A 45 21.49 -8.31 4.78
CA GLN A 45 21.49 -7.65 3.47
C GLN A 45 20.53 -6.46 3.43
N LEU A 46 19.33 -6.59 4.03
CA LEU A 46 18.40 -5.48 4.15
C LEU A 46 18.98 -4.30 4.93
N ASN A 47 19.76 -4.55 5.98
CA ASN A 47 20.41 -3.49 6.76
C ASN A 47 21.57 -2.84 5.98
N ASP A 48 22.29 -3.62 5.17
CA ASP A 48 23.41 -3.12 4.37
C ASP A 48 22.96 -2.25 3.19
N PHE A 49 21.73 -2.43 2.69
CA PHE A 49 21.14 -1.63 1.61
C PHE A 49 20.69 -0.20 2.00
N THR A 50 21.28 0.37 3.07
CA THR A 50 21.14 1.80 3.35
C THR A 50 21.67 2.66 2.20
N LEU A 51 20.88 3.69 1.83
CA LEU A 51 21.05 4.61 0.69
C LEU A 51 22.50 4.79 0.21
N PRO A 52 22.84 4.40 -1.03
CA PRO A 52 24.20 4.52 -1.52
C PRO A 52 24.57 5.98 -1.74
N ILE A 53 25.74 6.37 -1.19
CA ILE A 53 26.36 7.69 -1.33
C ILE A 53 26.73 8.00 -2.80
N ALA A 54 26.86 6.98 -3.65
CA ALA A 54 27.24 7.11 -5.06
C ALA A 54 26.41 6.22 -5.99
N SER A 55 26.08 6.74 -7.18
CA SER A 55 25.39 5.99 -8.24
C SER A 55 26.22 4.79 -8.72
N PRO A 56 25.63 3.59 -8.87
CA PRO A 56 26.35 2.44 -9.42
C PRO A 56 26.78 2.66 -10.87
N SER A 57 27.82 1.93 -11.28
CA SER A 57 28.20 1.79 -12.69
C SER A 57 27.02 1.23 -13.51
N SER A 58 27.03 1.46 -14.81
CA SER A 58 25.95 1.02 -15.71
C SER A 58 25.79 -0.51 -15.74
N SER A 59 26.89 -1.27 -15.70
CA SER A 59 26.87 -2.73 -15.67
C SER A 59 26.27 -3.26 -14.37
N THR A 60 26.74 -2.78 -13.22
CA THR A 60 26.20 -3.16 -11.90
C THR A 60 24.74 -2.80 -11.77
N ARG A 61 24.33 -1.62 -12.26
CA ARG A 61 22.93 -1.19 -12.24
C ARG A 61 22.03 -2.17 -12.98
N ARG A 62 22.44 -2.60 -14.19
CA ARG A 62 21.67 -3.56 -14.99
C ARG A 62 21.57 -4.92 -14.31
N GLN A 63 22.65 -5.41 -13.73
CA GLN A 63 22.65 -6.71 -13.07
C GLN A 63 21.75 -6.72 -11.82
N VAL A 64 21.86 -5.69 -10.98
CA VAL A 64 21.02 -5.56 -9.77
C VAL A 64 19.54 -5.38 -10.14
N ASP A 65 19.23 -4.58 -11.17
CA ASP A 65 17.86 -4.40 -11.67
C ASP A 65 17.26 -5.72 -12.19
N GLN A 66 18.04 -6.50 -12.95
CA GLN A 66 17.61 -7.78 -13.49
C GLN A 66 17.31 -8.80 -12.40
N GLU A 67 18.23 -9.01 -11.46
CA GLU A 67 18.03 -9.98 -10.37
C GLU A 67 16.94 -9.52 -9.39
N GLY A 68 16.90 -8.23 -9.06
CA GLY A 68 15.83 -7.64 -8.24
C GLY A 68 14.45 -7.82 -8.88
N THR A 69 14.33 -7.60 -10.19
CA THR A 69 13.07 -7.79 -10.92
C THR A 69 12.61 -9.25 -10.92
N LYS A 70 13.53 -10.21 -11.13
CA LYS A 70 13.22 -11.65 -11.08
C LYS A 70 12.69 -12.02 -9.70
N LEU A 71 13.41 -11.64 -8.65
CA LEU A 71 13.03 -11.95 -7.27
C LEU A 71 11.69 -11.30 -6.89
N TRP A 72 11.45 -10.06 -7.30
CA TRP A 72 10.19 -9.35 -7.11
C TRP A 72 9.01 -10.10 -7.74
N ASN A 73 9.16 -10.56 -8.99
CA ASN A 73 8.11 -11.30 -9.70
C ASN A 73 7.84 -12.66 -9.05
N THR A 74 8.88 -13.37 -8.60
CA THR A 74 8.72 -14.60 -7.81
C THR A 74 7.93 -14.32 -6.54
N CYS A 75 8.23 -13.23 -5.82
CA CYS A 75 7.49 -12.86 -4.61
C CYS A 75 6.01 -12.59 -4.90
N ILE A 76 5.65 -11.90 -6.00
CA ILE A 76 4.23 -11.68 -6.37
C ILE A 76 3.48 -13.01 -6.49
N GLN A 77 4.10 -14.01 -7.13
CA GLN A 77 3.49 -15.32 -7.29
C GLN A 77 3.37 -16.05 -5.95
N LEU A 78 4.42 -16.00 -5.11
CA LEU A 78 4.41 -16.62 -3.78
C LEU A 78 3.38 -16.00 -2.83
N MET A 79 3.19 -14.69 -2.86
CA MET A 79 2.13 -14.01 -2.09
C MET A 79 0.74 -14.54 -2.44
N THR A 80 0.54 -14.95 -3.71
CA THR A 80 -0.73 -15.56 -4.15
C THR A 80 -0.86 -17.00 -3.66
N VAL A 81 0.22 -17.79 -3.76
CA VAL A 81 0.24 -19.20 -3.33
C VAL A 81 0.05 -19.34 -1.82
N TYR A 82 0.63 -18.44 -1.04
CA TYR A 82 0.65 -18.51 0.42
C TYR A 82 -0.33 -17.55 1.10
N ARG A 83 -1.28 -16.94 0.37
CA ARG A 83 -2.19 -15.90 0.86
C ARG A 83 -2.77 -16.16 2.25
N ASP A 84 -3.18 -17.41 2.54
CA ASP A 84 -3.84 -17.77 3.79
C ASP A 84 -2.86 -18.16 4.92
N ARG A 85 -1.55 -18.12 4.67
CA ARG A 85 -0.48 -18.51 5.59
C ARG A 85 0.31 -17.28 6.04
N LYS A 86 -0.14 -16.64 7.12
CA LYS A 86 0.43 -15.37 7.63
C LYS A 86 1.96 -15.39 7.80
N GLU A 87 2.51 -16.44 8.38
CA GLU A 87 3.97 -16.56 8.62
C GLU A 87 4.77 -16.60 7.31
N GLU A 88 4.29 -17.38 6.33
CA GLU A 88 4.92 -17.48 5.01
C GLU A 88 4.81 -16.16 4.26
N VAL A 89 3.66 -15.49 4.34
CA VAL A 89 3.45 -14.20 3.69
C VAL A 89 4.34 -13.11 4.30
N ALA A 90 4.53 -13.10 5.62
CA ALA A 90 5.45 -12.19 6.28
C ALA A 90 6.90 -12.41 5.82
N LEU A 91 7.29 -13.67 5.62
CA LEU A 91 8.60 -14.01 5.08
C LEU A 91 8.74 -13.60 3.60
N VAL A 92 7.71 -13.80 2.78
CA VAL A 92 7.69 -13.28 1.40
C VAL A 92 7.76 -11.76 1.38
N CYS A 93 7.13 -11.06 2.34
CA CYS A 93 7.27 -9.61 2.48
C CYS A 93 8.72 -9.19 2.72
N LYS A 94 9.49 -9.91 3.56
CA LYS A 94 10.93 -9.67 3.74
C LYS A 94 11.71 -9.83 2.45
N VAL A 95 11.50 -10.93 1.73
CA VAL A 95 12.19 -11.19 0.45
C VAL A 95 11.82 -10.12 -0.60
N LYS A 96 10.54 -9.74 -0.66
CA LYS A 96 10.04 -8.71 -1.56
C LYS A 96 10.59 -7.32 -1.21
N ALA A 97 10.78 -7.00 0.08
CA ALA A 97 11.44 -5.79 0.52
C ALA A 97 12.92 -5.75 0.11
N PHE A 98 13.61 -6.90 0.14
CA PHE A 98 14.99 -7.00 -0.36
C PHE A 98 15.05 -6.81 -1.89
N ALA A 99 14.14 -7.41 -2.63
CA ALA A 99 14.00 -7.16 -4.06
C ALA A 99 13.74 -5.67 -4.36
N TYR A 100 12.88 -5.01 -3.58
CA TYR A 100 12.68 -3.56 -3.66
C TYR A 100 13.98 -2.78 -3.38
N ALA A 101 14.75 -3.14 -2.36
CA ALA A 101 16.01 -2.46 -2.05
C ALA A 101 17.02 -2.54 -3.21
N MET A 102 17.08 -3.69 -3.90
CA MET A 102 17.86 -3.85 -5.12
C MET A 102 17.36 -2.93 -6.25
N LEU A 103 16.05 -2.90 -6.49
CA LEU A 103 15.44 -2.03 -7.51
C LEU A 103 15.64 -0.55 -7.19
N ASP A 104 15.55 -0.17 -5.92
CA ASP A 104 15.80 1.19 -5.45
C ASP A 104 17.25 1.61 -5.71
N TYR A 105 18.20 0.75 -5.34
CA TYR A 105 19.62 0.95 -5.60
C TYR A 105 19.94 1.11 -7.10
N ALA A 106 19.25 0.35 -7.96
CA ALA A 106 19.45 0.42 -9.40
C ALA A 106 18.76 1.63 -10.05
N ALA A 107 17.73 2.20 -9.43
CA ALA A 107 16.93 3.24 -10.04
C ALA A 107 17.64 4.60 -10.11
N PRO A 108 17.43 5.39 -11.18
CA PRO A 108 17.86 6.78 -11.20
C PRO A 108 17.08 7.59 -10.15
N TYR A 109 17.70 8.65 -9.62
CA TYR A 109 17.06 9.56 -8.67
C TYR A 109 16.18 10.64 -9.33
N ARG A 110 16.04 10.63 -10.67
CA ARG A 110 15.25 11.61 -11.42
C ARG A 110 14.47 10.97 -12.56
N GLY A 111 13.38 11.64 -12.95
CA GLY A 111 12.54 11.26 -14.07
C GLY A 111 11.78 9.95 -13.83
N ARG A 112 11.27 9.36 -14.93
CA ARG A 112 10.35 8.21 -14.91
C ARG A 112 10.84 7.02 -14.06
N GLY A 113 12.15 6.78 -13.99
CA GLY A 113 12.71 5.71 -13.17
C GLY A 113 12.56 5.96 -11.67
N SER A 114 12.71 7.21 -11.21
CA SER A 114 12.49 7.57 -9.81
C SER A 114 11.02 7.41 -9.42
N ASN A 115 10.11 7.82 -10.32
CA ASN A 115 8.67 7.72 -10.13
C ASN A 115 8.22 6.27 -9.97
N ARG A 116 8.69 5.37 -10.86
CA ARG A 116 8.40 3.93 -10.78
C ARG A 116 8.88 3.32 -9.46
N THR A 117 10.06 3.71 -8.99
CA THR A 117 10.59 3.21 -7.72
C THR A 117 9.77 3.70 -6.54
N LEU A 118 9.28 4.94 -6.58
CA LEU A 118 8.41 5.50 -5.55
C LEU A 118 7.05 4.77 -5.49
N GLU A 119 6.42 4.53 -6.65
CA GLU A 119 5.20 3.70 -6.76
C GLU A 119 5.44 2.27 -6.23
N THR A 120 6.61 1.70 -6.55
CA THR A 120 7.00 0.37 -6.05
C THR A 120 7.14 0.39 -4.52
N ALA A 121 7.72 1.46 -3.96
CA ALA A 121 7.86 1.66 -2.52
C ALA A 121 6.49 1.72 -1.84
N PHE A 122 5.54 2.47 -2.39
CA PHE A 122 4.17 2.54 -1.86
C PHE A 122 3.46 1.18 -1.91
N SER A 123 3.60 0.45 -3.02
CA SER A 123 3.04 -0.89 -3.17
C SER A 123 3.57 -1.88 -2.12
N ILE A 124 4.89 -1.94 -1.92
CA ILE A 124 5.48 -2.84 -0.93
C ILE A 124 5.22 -2.39 0.51
N ALA A 125 5.25 -1.08 0.80
CA ALA A 125 4.89 -0.55 2.11
C ALA A 125 3.45 -0.92 2.51
N SER A 126 2.49 -0.76 1.57
CA SER A 126 1.10 -1.20 1.76
C SER A 126 1.02 -2.70 2.00
N THR A 127 1.72 -3.50 1.17
CA THR A 127 1.76 -4.97 1.32
C THR A 127 2.29 -5.36 2.71
N CYS A 128 3.37 -4.72 3.18
CA CYS A 128 3.94 -4.99 4.50
C CYS A 128 2.97 -4.60 5.62
N ILE A 129 2.26 -3.47 5.49
CA ILE A 129 1.25 -3.03 6.46
C ILE A 129 0.12 -4.07 6.57
N GLU A 130 -0.44 -4.49 5.44
CA GLU A 130 -1.55 -5.44 5.36
C GLU A 130 -1.20 -6.82 5.94
N ASN A 131 0.10 -7.15 5.99
CA ASN A 131 0.60 -8.41 6.52
C ASN A 131 1.31 -8.27 7.88
N GLY A 132 1.16 -7.13 8.56
CA GLY A 132 1.67 -6.91 9.92
C GLY A 132 3.19 -6.71 10.02
N CYS A 133 3.90 -6.57 8.90
CA CYS A 133 5.33 -6.27 8.86
C CYS A 133 5.59 -4.77 9.02
N LEU A 134 5.18 -4.19 10.16
CA LEU A 134 5.17 -2.73 10.36
C LEU A 134 6.58 -2.11 10.32
N ASP A 135 7.58 -2.77 10.89
CA ASP A 135 8.97 -2.28 10.89
C ASP A 135 9.55 -2.20 9.46
N LEU A 136 9.25 -3.19 8.62
CA LEU A 136 9.67 -3.18 7.22
C LEU A 136 8.98 -2.06 6.46
N SER A 137 7.67 -1.88 6.66
CA SER A 137 6.93 -0.79 6.03
C SER A 137 7.50 0.57 6.44
N GLN A 138 7.81 0.76 7.72
CA GLN A 138 8.41 2.00 8.22
C GLN A 138 9.73 2.32 7.49
N ARG A 139 10.64 1.36 7.38
CA ARG A 139 11.93 1.53 6.66
C ARG A 139 11.74 1.89 5.18
N ILE A 140 10.76 1.25 4.52
CA ILE A 140 10.45 1.53 3.12
C ILE A 140 9.88 2.94 2.96
N ILE A 141 8.98 3.36 3.85
CA ILE A 141 8.40 4.71 3.85
C ILE A 141 9.48 5.77 4.11
N GLU A 142 10.44 5.51 5.00
CA GLU A 142 11.59 6.39 5.24
C GLU A 142 12.44 6.56 3.96
N THR A 143 12.66 5.47 3.22
CA THR A 143 13.34 5.49 1.92
C THR A 143 12.54 6.28 0.87
N ALA A 144 11.22 6.08 0.83
CA ALA A 144 10.30 6.80 -0.03
C ALA A 144 10.32 8.32 0.24
N ALA A 145 10.42 8.73 1.52
CA ALA A 145 10.50 10.13 1.91
C ALA A 145 11.71 10.84 1.29
N VAL A 146 12.88 10.18 1.28
CA VAL A 146 14.11 10.74 0.69
C VAL A 146 13.96 10.93 -0.83
N ARG A 147 13.25 10.03 -1.51
CA ARG A 147 12.97 10.17 -2.94
C ARG A 147 11.97 11.28 -3.22
N LEU A 148 10.92 11.37 -2.42
CA LEU A 148 9.90 12.40 -2.55
C LEU A 148 10.49 13.80 -2.34
N ASP A 149 11.32 13.99 -1.30
CA ASP A 149 12.01 15.28 -1.05
C ASP A 149 12.92 15.70 -2.23
N LYS A 150 13.62 14.74 -2.85
CA LYS A 150 14.39 15.01 -4.07
C LYS A 150 13.48 15.38 -5.24
N LEU A 151 12.34 14.71 -5.39
CA LEU A 151 11.38 15.00 -6.45
C LEU A 151 10.83 16.42 -6.33
N GLU A 152 10.42 16.82 -5.11
CA GLU A 152 9.94 18.17 -4.80
C GLU A 152 10.96 19.26 -5.15
N LYS A 153 12.25 19.01 -4.90
CA LYS A 153 13.33 19.98 -5.15
C LYS A 153 13.71 20.14 -6.62
N TYR A 154 13.54 19.11 -7.45
CA TYR A 154 14.09 19.08 -8.81
C TYR A 154 13.06 19.14 -9.93
N GLU A 155 11.79 18.80 -9.69
CA GLU A 155 10.73 18.79 -10.72
C GLU A 155 9.77 19.98 -10.55
N SER A 156 10.28 21.20 -10.77
CA SER A 156 9.60 22.42 -10.37
C SER A 156 8.58 23.00 -11.35
N ASN A 157 8.09 22.32 -12.41
CA ASN A 157 7.09 22.98 -13.30
C ASN A 157 6.18 22.12 -14.22
N ILE A 158 6.32 20.79 -14.35
CA ILE A 158 5.54 20.04 -15.38
C ILE A 158 4.67 18.90 -14.81
N GLU A 159 4.98 18.35 -13.64
CA GLU A 159 4.25 17.20 -13.05
C GLU A 159 3.64 17.48 -11.66
N GLY A 160 3.25 18.73 -11.36
CA GLY A 160 2.71 19.11 -10.04
C GLY A 160 1.53 18.24 -9.56
N SER A 161 0.75 17.69 -10.51
CA SER A 161 -0.36 16.78 -10.18
C SER A 161 0.05 15.36 -9.78
N LYS A 162 1.18 14.83 -10.30
CA LYS A 162 1.74 13.54 -9.84
C LYS A 162 2.47 13.70 -8.52
N LEU A 163 3.18 14.82 -8.35
CA LEU A 163 3.82 15.13 -7.08
C LEU A 163 2.77 15.18 -5.96
N GLN A 164 1.67 15.90 -6.18
CA GLN A 164 0.54 15.92 -5.25
C GLN A 164 0.00 14.52 -4.94
N GLN A 165 -0.19 13.68 -5.96
CA GLN A 165 -0.63 12.29 -5.78
C GLN A 165 0.35 11.50 -4.90
N TYR A 166 1.65 11.54 -5.20
CA TYR A 166 2.66 10.82 -4.40
C TYR A 166 2.77 11.36 -2.98
N THR A 167 2.60 12.66 -2.77
CA THR A 167 2.53 13.25 -1.43
C THR A 167 1.32 12.72 -0.66
N ILE A 168 0.14 12.62 -1.31
CA ILE A 168 -1.07 12.04 -0.69
C ILE A 168 -0.83 10.57 -0.32
N GLU A 169 -0.35 9.75 -1.26
CA GLU A 169 -0.09 8.33 -1.02
C GLU A 169 0.93 8.11 0.11
N TYR A 170 2.02 8.88 0.11
CA TYR A 170 3.03 8.87 1.16
C TYR A 170 2.45 9.17 2.54
N TYR A 171 1.68 10.25 2.68
CA TYR A 171 1.10 10.61 3.98
C TYR A 171 0.03 9.63 4.41
N MET A 172 -0.83 9.14 3.51
CA MET A 172 -1.85 8.15 3.84
C MET A 172 -1.24 6.84 4.33
N LEU A 173 -0.16 6.36 3.72
CA LEU A 173 0.57 5.19 4.21
C LEU A 173 1.15 5.41 5.62
N ARG A 174 1.67 6.61 5.90
CA ARG A 174 2.16 6.96 7.24
C ARG A 174 1.05 7.06 8.27
N VAL A 175 -0.11 7.61 7.88
CA VAL A 175 -1.32 7.65 8.72
C VAL A 175 -1.72 6.22 9.08
N TYR A 176 -1.78 5.32 8.10
CA TYR A 176 -2.18 3.94 8.35
C TYR A 176 -1.21 3.20 9.25
N LEU A 177 0.10 3.35 8.99
CA LEU A 177 1.15 2.78 9.82
C LEU A 177 1.07 3.31 11.27
N ALA A 178 0.92 4.62 11.46
CA ALA A 178 0.81 5.23 12.79
C ALA A 178 -0.43 4.73 13.55
N TRP A 179 -1.56 4.56 12.84
CA TRP A 179 -2.78 3.97 13.41
C TRP A 179 -2.53 2.55 13.92
N LEU A 180 -1.96 1.67 13.10
CA LEU A 180 -1.67 0.28 13.50
C LEU A 180 -0.60 0.17 14.60
N GLN A 181 0.29 1.16 14.71
CA GLN A 181 1.24 1.28 15.83
C GLN A 181 0.59 1.81 17.12
N GLY A 182 -0.71 2.11 17.13
CA GLY A 182 -1.42 2.67 18.28
C GLY A 182 -1.14 4.14 18.56
N ARG A 183 -0.52 4.87 17.63
CA ARG A 183 -0.16 6.29 17.77
C ARG A 183 -1.18 7.18 17.06
N LEU A 184 -2.37 7.25 17.63
CA LEU A 184 -3.54 7.92 17.05
C LEU A 184 -3.32 9.42 16.85
N ASP A 185 -2.64 10.08 17.80
CA ASP A 185 -2.24 11.48 17.75
C ASP A 185 -1.34 11.78 16.53
N ILE A 186 -0.39 10.89 16.25
CA ILE A 186 0.50 10.99 15.08
C ILE A 186 -0.29 10.74 13.79
N ALA A 187 -1.19 9.74 13.78
CA ALA A 187 -2.05 9.49 12.62
C ALA A 187 -2.90 10.73 12.25
N GLU A 188 -3.49 11.40 13.25
CA GLU A 188 -4.26 12.65 13.04
C GLU A 188 -3.37 13.79 12.54
N HIS A 189 -2.20 13.98 13.18
CA HIS A 189 -1.26 15.02 12.76
C HIS A 189 -0.82 14.81 11.31
N LEU A 190 -0.50 13.58 10.92
CA LEU A 190 -0.09 13.25 9.56
C LEU A 190 -1.23 13.44 8.55
N PHE A 191 -2.46 13.09 8.92
CA PHE A 191 -3.61 13.31 8.07
C PHE A 191 -3.81 14.80 7.78
N SER A 192 -3.56 15.68 8.75
CA SER A 192 -3.64 17.13 8.55
C SER A 192 -2.61 17.70 7.56
N LYS A 193 -1.57 16.92 7.21
CA LYS A 193 -0.55 17.31 6.22
C LYS A 193 -0.92 16.96 4.79
N ILE A 194 -2.00 16.21 4.58
CA ILE A 194 -2.43 15.79 3.25
C ILE A 194 -2.94 17.02 2.48
N PRO A 195 -2.39 17.29 1.28
CA PRO A 195 -2.85 18.43 0.49
C PRO A 195 -4.29 18.21 0.02
N VAL A 196 -5.08 19.28 0.00
CA VAL A 196 -6.42 19.26 -0.62
C VAL A 196 -6.22 19.03 -2.13
N SER A 197 -6.89 18.01 -2.68
CA SER A 197 -6.80 17.65 -4.09
C SER A 197 -8.08 18.02 -4.83
N ASP A 198 -8.01 19.09 -5.62
CA ASP A 198 -9.14 19.61 -6.40
C ASP A 198 -9.43 18.79 -7.67
N ASN A 199 -8.50 17.93 -8.09
CA ASN A 199 -8.60 17.18 -9.34
C ASN A 199 -9.01 15.71 -9.16
N GLY A 200 -9.22 15.27 -7.92
CA GLY A 200 -9.58 13.90 -7.57
C GLY A 200 -8.41 12.91 -7.47
N ARG A 201 -7.18 13.28 -7.89
CA ARG A 201 -6.02 12.37 -7.79
C ARG A 201 -5.63 12.13 -6.34
N GLY A 202 -5.26 10.88 -6.05
CA GLY A 202 -4.90 10.41 -4.72
C GLY A 202 -6.11 10.13 -3.81
N GLN A 203 -7.33 10.54 -4.20
CA GLN A 203 -8.52 10.35 -3.37
C GLN A 203 -8.89 8.87 -3.19
N ASP A 204 -8.59 8.01 -4.15
CA ASP A 204 -8.79 6.56 -4.02
C ASP A 204 -7.96 6.00 -2.84
N CYS A 205 -6.72 6.48 -2.67
CA CYS A 205 -5.86 6.09 -1.54
C CYS A 205 -6.37 6.64 -0.21
N VAL A 206 -6.83 7.90 -0.20
CA VAL A 206 -7.44 8.50 1.01
C VAL A 206 -8.68 7.70 1.41
N MET A 207 -9.56 7.40 0.45
CA MET A 207 -10.77 6.62 0.66
C MET A 207 -10.45 5.23 1.20
N ASP A 208 -9.59 4.47 0.53
CA ASP A 208 -9.25 3.09 0.91
C ASP A 208 -8.70 3.01 2.34
N ILE A 209 -7.70 3.83 2.66
CA ILE A 209 -7.05 3.78 3.97
C ILE A 209 -7.98 4.32 5.07
N CYS A 210 -8.72 5.41 4.83
CA CYS A 210 -9.69 5.91 5.81
C CYS A 210 -10.79 4.88 6.07
N TYR A 211 -11.23 4.14 5.04
CA TYR A 211 -12.17 3.05 5.20
C TYR A 211 -11.60 1.91 6.03
N LYS A 212 -10.37 1.46 5.73
CA LYS A 212 -9.68 0.41 6.48
C LYS A 212 -9.54 0.79 7.96
N ILE A 213 -9.12 2.02 8.24
CA ILE A 213 -9.01 2.55 9.61
C ILE A 213 -10.37 2.59 10.30
N GLY A 214 -11.39 3.18 9.66
CA GLY A 214 -12.73 3.31 10.24
C GLY A 214 -13.41 1.96 10.52
N SER A 215 -13.18 0.97 9.66
CA SER A 215 -13.66 -0.40 9.85
C SER A 215 -12.93 -1.12 10.98
N CYS A 216 -11.62 -0.92 11.09
CA CYS A 216 -10.82 -1.44 12.20
C CYS A 216 -11.28 -0.81 13.54
N ALA A 217 -11.49 0.50 13.60
CA ALA A 217 -12.04 1.16 14.77
C ALA A 217 -13.43 0.62 15.15
N LEU A 218 -14.28 0.35 14.15
CA LEU A 218 -15.61 -0.22 14.37
C LEU A 218 -15.54 -1.61 15.03
N SER A 219 -14.68 -2.49 14.53
CA SER A 219 -14.53 -3.85 15.08
C SER A 219 -14.02 -3.84 16.52
N HIS A 220 -13.25 -2.81 16.89
CA HIS A 220 -12.76 -2.55 18.25
C HIS A 220 -13.73 -1.73 19.12
N LYS A 221 -14.94 -1.44 18.63
CA LYS A 221 -15.97 -0.64 19.33
C LYS A 221 -15.55 0.80 19.63
N GLN A 222 -14.58 1.33 18.90
CA GLN A 222 -14.16 2.72 18.96
C GLN A 222 -15.05 3.56 18.03
N TYR A 223 -16.31 3.78 18.45
CA TYR A 223 -17.34 4.35 17.57
C TYR A 223 -17.01 5.77 17.08
N ASP A 224 -16.48 6.63 17.94
CA ASP A 224 -16.14 8.01 17.58
C ASP A 224 -15.04 8.06 16.50
N ASP A 225 -13.99 7.24 16.66
CA ASP A 225 -12.94 7.11 15.66
C ASP A 225 -13.47 6.48 14.38
N SER A 226 -14.30 5.44 14.49
CA SER A 226 -14.92 4.78 13.34
C SER A 226 -15.69 5.77 12.48
N VAL A 227 -16.63 6.51 13.07
CA VAL A 227 -17.45 7.51 12.37
C VAL A 227 -16.56 8.56 11.70
N LYS A 228 -15.59 9.11 12.45
CA LYS A 228 -14.67 10.14 11.95
C LYS A 228 -13.88 9.66 10.71
N TRP A 229 -13.32 8.46 10.74
CA TRP A 229 -12.53 7.94 9.63
C TRP A 229 -13.40 7.50 8.44
N LEU A 230 -14.57 6.91 8.69
CA LEU A 230 -15.53 6.58 7.63
C LEU A 230 -16.08 7.83 6.92
N GLU A 231 -16.32 8.92 7.67
CA GLU A 231 -16.69 10.21 7.07
C GLU A 231 -15.60 10.75 6.14
N ARG A 232 -14.32 10.64 6.54
CA ARG A 232 -13.19 11.04 5.69
C ARG A 232 -13.14 10.21 4.42
N ALA A 233 -13.38 8.90 4.52
CA ALA A 233 -13.45 8.01 3.36
C ALA A 233 -14.57 8.43 2.38
N LEU A 234 -15.75 8.74 2.91
CA LEU A 234 -16.89 9.20 2.11
C LEU A 234 -16.62 10.53 1.42
N ARG A 235 -15.99 11.49 2.11
CA ARG A 235 -15.59 12.78 1.52
C ARG A 235 -14.58 12.58 0.39
N ALA A 236 -13.57 11.75 0.61
CA ALA A 236 -12.57 11.43 -0.42
C ALA A 236 -13.22 10.78 -1.65
N PHE A 237 -14.13 9.83 -1.44
CA PHE A 237 -14.89 9.20 -2.51
C PHE A 237 -15.69 10.23 -3.34
N ARG A 238 -16.42 11.14 -2.68
CA ARG A 238 -17.17 12.22 -3.35
C ARG A 238 -16.25 13.13 -4.16
N ALA A 239 -15.10 13.50 -3.60
CA ALA A 239 -14.10 14.32 -4.28
C ALA A 239 -13.50 13.60 -5.50
N GLY A 240 -13.18 12.30 -5.39
CA GLY A 240 -12.67 11.47 -6.47
C GLY A 240 -13.65 11.37 -7.65
N LEU A 241 -14.95 11.26 -7.35
CA LEU A 241 -16.02 11.26 -8.34
C LEU A 241 -16.49 12.66 -8.79
N ARG A 242 -15.94 13.74 -8.21
CA ARG A 242 -16.40 15.13 -8.44
C ARG A 242 -17.90 15.33 -8.18
N LEU A 243 -18.45 14.63 -7.19
CA LEU A 243 -19.87 14.73 -6.83
C LEU A 243 -20.23 16.05 -6.13
N ASP A 244 -19.24 16.83 -5.69
CA ASP A 244 -19.44 18.14 -5.07
C ASP A 244 -19.69 19.27 -6.09
N THR A 245 -19.50 19.01 -7.39
CA THR A 245 -19.97 19.93 -8.44
C THR A 245 -21.45 19.68 -8.71
N LYS A 246 -22.27 20.74 -8.61
CA LYS A 246 -23.71 20.73 -8.92
C LYS A 246 -23.97 20.21 -10.35
N GLU A 247 -24.17 18.90 -10.53
CA GLU A 247 -24.77 18.18 -11.69
C GLU A 247 -24.41 16.69 -11.53
N SER A 248 -25.22 15.65 -11.72
CA SER A 248 -26.61 15.42 -12.14
C SER A 248 -26.93 14.01 -11.58
N ASN A 249 -28.15 13.76 -11.09
CA ASN A 249 -28.56 12.45 -10.53
C ASN A 249 -28.21 11.26 -11.45
N GLY A 250 -28.08 11.47 -12.77
CA GLY A 250 -27.65 10.44 -13.72
C GLY A 250 -26.18 10.01 -13.63
N PHE A 251 -25.28 10.85 -13.11
CA PHE A 251 -23.87 10.47 -12.89
C PHE A 251 -23.71 9.65 -11.62
N LEU A 252 -24.42 10.01 -10.56
CA LEU A 252 -24.42 9.32 -9.29
C LEU A 252 -25.00 7.90 -9.40
N ALA A 253 -26.07 7.71 -10.18
CA ALA A 253 -26.60 6.38 -10.48
C ALA A 253 -25.58 5.49 -11.23
N LYS A 254 -24.86 6.05 -12.23
CA LYS A 254 -23.82 5.33 -12.97
C LYS A 254 -22.59 5.01 -12.10
N ALA A 255 -22.18 5.94 -11.25
CA ALA A 255 -21.09 5.72 -10.31
C ALA A 255 -21.45 4.66 -9.26
N MET A 256 -22.71 4.65 -8.81
CA MET A 256 -23.23 3.62 -7.91
C MET A 256 -23.27 2.24 -8.58
N ASP A 257 -23.62 2.16 -9.86
CA ASP A 257 -23.56 0.89 -10.61
C ASP A 257 -22.12 0.37 -10.75
N ALA A 258 -21.15 1.25 -11.03
CA ALA A 258 -19.74 0.89 -11.08
C ALA A 258 -19.23 0.41 -9.70
N LEU A 259 -19.61 1.10 -8.62
CA LEU A 259 -19.29 0.69 -7.26
C LEU A 259 -19.89 -0.66 -6.89
N LYS A 260 -21.16 -0.89 -7.19
CA LYS A 260 -21.82 -2.19 -6.93
C LYS A 260 -21.11 -3.32 -7.65
N THR A 261 -20.67 -3.07 -8.88
CA THR A 261 -19.98 -4.05 -9.72
C THR A 261 -18.65 -4.51 -9.10
N HIS A 262 -17.88 -3.59 -8.50
CA HIS A 262 -16.55 -3.91 -8.00
C HIS A 262 -16.46 -4.11 -6.47
N TYR A 263 -17.39 -3.50 -5.73
CA TYR A 263 -17.29 -3.34 -4.28
C TYR A 263 -18.64 -3.51 -3.55
N GLY A 264 -19.70 -3.98 -4.23
CA GLY A 264 -21.07 -4.05 -3.67
C GLY A 264 -21.24 -4.90 -2.41
N GLY A 265 -20.28 -5.79 -2.14
CA GLY A 265 -20.24 -6.57 -0.89
C GLY A 265 -19.69 -5.81 0.31
N MET A 266 -19.00 -4.68 0.10
CA MET A 266 -18.33 -3.95 1.18
C MET A 266 -19.30 -3.02 1.90
N PHE A 267 -19.17 -2.96 3.23
CA PHE A 267 -20.00 -2.17 4.11
C PHE A 267 -20.21 -0.70 3.66
N PRO A 268 -19.21 0.08 3.19
CA PRO A 268 -19.41 1.46 2.75
C PRO A 268 -20.30 1.58 1.53
N VAL A 269 -20.16 0.66 0.58
CA VAL A 269 -20.98 0.70 -0.63
C VAL A 269 -22.43 0.44 -0.28
N GLN A 270 -22.67 -0.44 0.70
CA GLN A 270 -24.01 -0.70 1.23
C GLN A 270 -24.56 0.49 2.04
N VAL A 271 -23.73 1.14 2.87
CA VAL A 271 -24.12 2.36 3.60
C VAL A 271 -24.43 3.53 2.66
N ILE A 272 -23.62 3.75 1.62
CA ILE A 272 -23.90 4.78 0.61
C ILE A 272 -25.16 4.42 -0.16
N GLN A 273 -25.36 3.14 -0.50
CA GLN A 273 -26.60 2.69 -1.12
C GLN A 273 -27.82 2.99 -0.22
N LEU A 274 -27.72 2.81 1.11
CA LEU A 274 -28.78 3.21 2.04
C LEU A 274 -28.99 4.73 2.10
N GLU A 275 -27.92 5.52 2.13
CA GLU A 275 -28.01 6.99 2.14
C GLU A 275 -28.70 7.51 0.86
N LEU A 276 -28.43 6.90 -0.29
CA LEU A 276 -29.09 7.26 -1.55
C LEU A 276 -30.55 6.83 -1.58
N LEU A 277 -30.83 5.57 -1.22
CA LEU A 277 -32.21 5.06 -1.16
C LEU A 277 -33.07 5.85 -0.18
N GLY A 278 -32.51 6.30 0.94
CA GLY A 278 -33.19 7.13 1.93
C GLY A 278 -33.47 8.57 1.48
N LYS A 279 -32.77 9.07 0.46
CA LYS A 279 -32.98 10.42 -0.10
C LYS A 279 -33.98 10.45 -1.27
N GLU A 280 -34.25 9.31 -1.91
CA GLU A 280 -35.02 9.25 -3.17
C GLU A 280 -36.45 8.66 -3.04
N GLU A 281 -37.01 8.45 -1.84
CA GLU A 281 -38.34 7.79 -1.65
C GLU A 281 -38.47 6.48 -2.48
N LEU A 282 -37.40 5.69 -2.54
CA LEU A 282 -37.36 4.47 -3.36
C LEU A 282 -37.70 3.19 -2.58
N ASP A 283 -38.12 2.17 -3.35
CA ASP A 283 -38.63 0.84 -2.95
C ASP A 283 -38.12 0.34 -1.59
N GLU A 284 -39.04 0.32 -0.62
CA GLU A 284 -38.83 -0.12 0.76
C GLU A 284 -38.23 -1.53 0.83
N ASN A 285 -38.53 -2.41 -0.12
CA ASN A 285 -37.96 -3.76 -0.14
C ASN A 285 -36.46 -3.76 -0.47
N VAL A 286 -36.03 -2.89 -1.39
CA VAL A 286 -34.62 -2.75 -1.76
C VAL A 286 -33.86 -2.11 -0.60
N PHE A 287 -34.44 -1.09 0.04
CA PHE A 287 -33.87 -0.48 1.24
C PHE A 287 -33.67 -1.51 2.37
N LEU A 288 -34.71 -2.29 2.69
CA LEU A 288 -34.64 -3.31 3.74
C LEU A 288 -33.64 -4.43 3.43
N GLN A 289 -33.50 -4.83 2.15
CA GLN A 289 -32.49 -5.82 1.75
C GLN A 289 -31.07 -5.31 1.92
N VAL A 290 -30.80 -4.07 1.50
CA VAL A 290 -29.49 -3.45 1.66
C VAL A 290 -29.21 -3.21 3.14
N LEU A 291 -30.21 -2.80 3.91
CA LEU A 291 -30.09 -2.60 5.36
C LEU A 291 -29.77 -3.90 6.07
N ARG A 292 -30.45 -4.99 5.71
CA ARG A 292 -30.15 -6.32 6.25
C ARG A 292 -28.72 -6.74 5.89
N ARG A 293 -28.29 -6.60 4.63
CA ARG A 293 -26.89 -6.93 4.22
C ARG A 293 -25.87 -6.08 4.96
N THR A 294 -26.17 -4.80 5.15
CA THR A 294 -25.35 -3.87 5.92
C THR A 294 -25.22 -4.35 7.36
N ILE A 295 -26.32 -4.64 8.05
CA ILE A 295 -26.34 -5.15 9.43
C ILE A 295 -25.67 -6.52 9.55
N GLU A 296 -25.81 -7.36 8.52
CA GLU A 296 -25.24 -8.70 8.46
C GLU A 296 -23.80 -8.74 7.95
N SER A 297 -23.23 -7.59 7.59
CA SER A 297 -21.87 -7.48 7.07
C SER A 297 -20.89 -8.04 8.11
N PRO A 298 -19.93 -8.90 7.72
CA PRO A 298 -18.95 -9.46 8.64
C PRO A 298 -18.12 -8.39 9.38
N GLU A 299 -18.03 -7.19 8.81
CA GLU A 299 -17.46 -5.97 9.39
C GLU A 299 -18.25 -5.45 10.60
N LEU A 300 -19.56 -5.70 10.68
CA LEU A 300 -20.44 -5.36 11.81
C LEU A 300 -20.63 -6.54 12.77
N LYS A 301 -20.58 -7.78 12.27
CA LYS A 301 -20.79 -9.01 13.06
C LYS A 301 -19.54 -9.51 13.80
N GLY A 302 -18.41 -8.82 13.67
CA GLY A 302 -17.21 -9.12 14.45
C GLY A 302 -16.68 -10.51 14.13
N SER A 303 -16.20 -10.72 12.90
CA SER A 303 -15.40 -11.90 12.59
C SER A 303 -14.56 -11.72 11.35
N TYR A 304 -13.55 -10.85 11.41
CA TYR A 304 -12.21 -11.21 10.94
C TYR A 304 -11.16 -10.53 11.83
N LEU A 305 -10.42 -11.39 12.53
CA LEU A 305 -9.18 -11.14 13.28
C LEU A 305 -9.35 -10.45 14.64
N THR A 306 -9.43 -11.28 15.68
CA THR A 306 -8.43 -11.17 16.76
C THR A 306 -7.06 -10.92 16.14
N MET A 307 -6.57 -9.69 16.28
CA MET A 307 -5.19 -9.27 16.16
C MET A 307 -4.97 -8.22 17.23
#